data_AF-A0A953RDI6-F1
#
_entry.id   AF-A0A953RDI6-F1
#
_cell.length_a   1.000
_cell.length_b   1.000
_cell.length_c   1.000
_cell.angle_alpha   90.00
_cell.angle_beta   90.00
_cell.angle_gamma   90.00
#
_symmetry.space_group_name_H-M   'P 1'
#
loop_
_entity.id
_entity.type
_entity.pdbx_description
1 polymer ?
#
loop_
_entity_poly.entity_id
_entity_poly.type
_entity_poly.pdbx_seq_one_letter_code
_entity_poly.pdbx_strand_id
1 'polypeptide(L)'
;MRTANSAAAKKPPIQARQVHTLAGPPGVGSEDTLTGNWRLAFRRLCEIAGVRGGHPHRFRDSLAVELLLEGIPIERVAIVLGHSSVKVTKLHYAAWVQPRQTQVEADVARAWKKDPIALAEMLRGHTASQDGTRQRNGSDISATRKGTPLTS
;
A
#
# COMPACT_ATOMS: atom_id res chain seq x y z
N MET A 1 55.05 -21.37 -58.99
CA MET A 1 53.87 -21.87 -58.26
C MET A 1 54.03 -21.51 -56.79
N ARG A 2 53.11 -20.69 -56.25
CA ARG A 2 53.10 -20.26 -54.84
C ARG A 2 52.44 -21.33 -53.98
N THR A 3 53.08 -21.75 -52.90
CA THR A 3 52.42 -22.35 -51.75
C THR A 3 52.81 -21.54 -50.52
N ALA A 4 51.95 -20.60 -50.15
CA ALA A 4 52.04 -19.91 -48.87
C ALA A 4 51.38 -20.80 -47.82
N ASN A 5 52.11 -21.19 -46.78
CA ASN A 5 51.50 -21.77 -45.58
C ASN A 5 51.65 -20.79 -44.42
N SER A 6 50.50 -20.49 -43.83
CA SER A 6 50.23 -19.44 -42.85
C SER A 6 50.86 -19.77 -41.50
N ALA A 7 51.81 -18.95 -41.05
CA ALA A 7 52.35 -18.99 -39.70
C ALA A 7 51.49 -18.12 -38.78
N ALA A 8 50.71 -18.78 -37.92
CA ALA A 8 49.85 -18.15 -36.92
C ALA A 8 50.66 -17.25 -35.96
N ALA A 9 50.39 -15.96 -36.00
CA ALA A 9 50.90 -14.99 -35.04
C ALA A 9 50.29 -15.26 -33.66
N LYS A 10 51.10 -15.82 -32.75
CA LYS A 10 50.75 -15.98 -31.34
C LYS A 10 50.76 -14.60 -30.68
N LYS A 11 49.58 -14.08 -30.34
CA LYS A 11 49.41 -12.80 -29.62
C LYS A 11 50.15 -12.88 -28.27
N PRO A 12 50.98 -11.89 -27.90
CA PRO A 12 51.67 -11.91 -26.61
C PRO A 12 50.67 -11.74 -25.46
N PRO A 13 50.93 -12.33 -24.28
CA PRO A 13 50.02 -12.22 -23.14
C PRO A 13 49.96 -10.77 -22.68
N ILE A 14 48.75 -10.25 -22.54
CA ILE A 14 48.46 -8.95 -21.94
C ILE A 14 48.97 -9.03 -20.50
N GLN A 15 50.05 -8.33 -20.20
CA GLN A 15 50.59 -8.26 -18.84
C GLN A 15 49.50 -7.73 -17.92
N ALA A 16 49.18 -8.49 -16.88
CA ALA A 16 48.30 -8.06 -15.82
C ALA A 16 48.87 -6.78 -15.21
N ARG A 17 48.20 -5.65 -15.46
CA ARG A 17 48.49 -4.38 -14.82
C ARG A 17 48.28 -4.57 -13.32
N GLN A 18 49.37 -4.76 -12.57
CA GLN A 18 49.35 -4.69 -11.11
C GLN A 18 48.81 -3.32 -10.71
N VAL A 19 47.55 -3.29 -10.26
CA VAL A 19 47.04 -2.17 -9.47
C VAL A 19 47.72 -2.29 -8.11
N HIS A 20 48.78 -1.53 -7.91
CA HIS A 20 49.42 -1.40 -6.61
C HIS A 20 48.48 -0.60 -5.71
N THR A 21 47.49 -1.28 -5.10
CA THR A 21 46.67 -0.69 -4.04
C THR A 21 47.57 -0.44 -2.85
N LEU A 22 47.99 0.81 -2.68
CA LEU A 22 48.67 1.27 -1.47
C LEU A 22 47.67 1.13 -0.32
N ALA A 23 47.90 0.15 0.56
CA ALA A 23 47.23 0.07 1.84
C ALA A 23 47.48 1.38 2.60
N GLY A 24 46.42 2.13 2.87
CA GLY A 24 46.47 3.36 3.66
C GLY A 24 46.92 3.10 5.10
N PRO A 25 47.32 4.15 5.84
CA PRO A 25 47.84 4.03 7.20
C PRO A 25 46.84 3.34 8.15
N PRO A 26 47.30 2.50 9.11
CA PRO A 26 46.45 1.84 10.08
C PRO A 26 45.83 2.90 11.00
N GLY A 27 44.55 3.20 10.81
CA GLY A 27 43.85 4.18 11.62
C GLY A 27 42.61 4.77 10.96
N VAL A 28 42.54 4.77 9.62
CA VAL A 28 41.29 5.05 8.91
C VAL A 28 40.61 3.72 8.65
N GLY A 29 39.63 3.38 9.49
CA GLY A 29 38.82 2.18 9.27
C GLY A 29 38.22 2.23 7.88
N SER A 30 38.54 1.25 7.04
CA SER A 30 37.96 1.14 5.71
C SER A 30 36.42 1.11 5.80
N GLU A 31 35.73 1.56 4.75
CA GLU A 31 34.26 1.49 4.67
C GLU A 31 33.72 0.08 4.96
N ASP A 32 34.49 -0.94 4.56
CA ASP A 32 34.21 -2.35 4.83
C ASP A 32 34.25 -2.68 6.32
N THR A 33 35.18 -2.07 7.08
CA THR A 33 35.32 -2.29 8.52
C THR A 33 34.17 -1.65 9.29
N LEU A 34 33.75 -0.45 8.90
CA LEU A 34 32.57 0.23 9.49
C LEU A 34 31.29 -0.56 9.24
N THR A 35 31.11 -1.03 8.00
CA THR A 35 29.97 -1.87 7.61
C THR A 35 29.96 -3.20 8.38
N GLY A 36 31.12 -3.83 8.55
CA GLY A 36 31.30 -5.05 9.33
C GLY A 36 30.92 -4.86 10.81
N ASN A 37 31.43 -3.80 11.44
CA ASN A 37 31.13 -3.47 12.84
C ASN A 37 29.64 -3.20 13.05
N TRP A 38 29.01 -2.45 12.14
CA TRP A 38 27.57 -2.19 12.21
C TRP A 38 26.75 -3.49 12.07
N ARG A 39 27.10 -4.38 11.13
CA ARG A 39 26.42 -5.68 10.98
C ARG A 39 26.56 -6.55 12.22
N LEU A 40 27.67 -6.48 12.94
CA LEU A 40 27.85 -7.20 14.20
C LEU A 40 26.97 -6.61 15.31
N ALA A 41 26.98 -5.28 15.46
CA ALA A 41 26.14 -4.57 16.44
C ALA A 41 24.65 -4.83 16.18
N PHE A 42 24.22 -4.81 14.92
CA PHE A 42 22.85 -5.07 14.52
C PHE A 42 22.40 -6.50 14.85
N ARG A 43 23.26 -7.50 14.62
CA ARG A 43 22.95 -8.89 15.00
C ARG A 43 22.76 -9.04 16.51
N ARG A 44 23.66 -8.46 17.30
CA ARG A 44 23.54 -8.45 18.77
C ARG A 44 22.23 -7.79 19.22
N LEU A 45 21.86 -6.66 18.61
CA LEU A 45 20.57 -6.01 18.90
C LEU A 45 19.40 -6.94 18.61
N CYS A 46 19.41 -7.64 17.47
CA CYS A 46 18.35 -8.59 17.11
C CYS A 46 18.29 -9.78 18.08
N GLU A 47 19.44 -10.28 18.55
CA GLU A 47 19.52 -11.33 19.56
C GLU A 47 18.91 -10.88 20.90
N ILE A 48 19.27 -9.68 21.37
CA ILE A 48 18.72 -9.09 22.61
C ILE A 48 17.21 -8.88 22.48
N ALA A 49 16.74 -8.41 21.32
CA ALA A 49 15.33 -8.19 21.04
C ALA A 49 14.53 -9.50 20.78
N GLY A 50 15.18 -10.66 20.75
CA GLY A 50 14.54 -11.94 20.44
C GLY A 50 14.10 -12.09 18.97
N VAL A 51 14.58 -11.24 18.07
CA VAL A 51 14.26 -11.28 16.64
C VAL A 51 15.14 -12.32 15.94
N ARG A 52 14.57 -13.50 15.68
CA ARG A 52 15.27 -14.57 14.94
C ARG A 52 15.55 -14.16 13.50
N GLY A 53 16.82 -14.24 13.08
CA GLY A 53 17.21 -13.98 11.69
C GLY A 53 17.05 -12.52 11.26
N GLY A 54 17.15 -11.57 12.21
CA GLY A 54 17.05 -10.15 11.92
C GLY A 54 18.05 -9.70 10.85
N HIS A 55 17.54 -9.25 9.71
CA HIS A 55 18.32 -8.71 8.61
C HIS A 55 17.81 -7.31 8.27
N PRO A 56 18.68 -6.30 8.09
CA PRO A 56 18.25 -4.92 7.88
C PRO A 56 17.24 -4.74 6.73
N HIS A 57 17.43 -5.51 5.66
CA HIS A 57 16.50 -5.50 4.52
C HIS A 57 15.08 -5.94 4.90
N ARG A 58 14.93 -6.87 5.86
CA ARG A 58 13.60 -7.33 6.32
C ARG A 58 12.84 -6.24 7.07
N PHE A 59 13.54 -5.43 7.86
CA PHE A 59 12.93 -4.28 8.54
C PHE A 59 12.44 -3.25 7.52
N ARG A 60 13.23 -3.01 6.47
CA ARG A 60 12.84 -2.16 5.36
C ARG A 60 11.62 -2.70 4.60
N ASP A 61 11.57 -4.00 4.35
CA ASP A 61 10.41 -4.66 3.71
C ASP A 61 9.16 -4.56 4.58
N SER A 62 9.30 -4.77 5.89
CA SER A 62 8.18 -4.71 6.85
C SER A 62 7.60 -3.30 6.91
N LEU A 63 8.45 -2.27 7.01
CA LEU A 63 8.02 -0.87 6.94
C LEU A 63 7.25 -0.57 5.64
N ALA A 64 7.75 -1.05 4.49
CA ALA A 64 7.08 -0.82 3.21
C ALA A 64 5.67 -1.43 3.18
N VAL A 65 5.52 -2.65 3.71
CA VAL A 65 4.24 -3.35 3.79
C VAL A 65 3.29 -2.65 4.75
N GLU A 66 3.75 -2.27 5.95
CA GLU A 66 2.93 -1.56 6.93
C GLU A 66 2.37 -0.25 6.37
N LEU A 67 3.19 0.56 5.70
CA LEU A 67 2.72 1.82 5.08
C LEU A 67 1.65 1.58 4.01
N LEU A 68 1.78 0.51 3.22
CA LEU A 68 0.76 0.13 2.23
C LEU A 68 -0.51 -0.40 2.89
N LEU A 69 -0.41 -1.08 4.02
CA LEU A 69 -1.56 -1.54 4.81
C LEU A 69 -2.32 -0.40 5.50
N GLU A 70 -1.65 0.73 5.76
CA GLU A 70 -2.27 1.98 6.21
C GLU A 70 -2.88 2.80 5.05
N GLY A 71 -2.81 2.31 3.81
CA GLY A 71 -3.39 2.96 2.64
C GLY A 71 -2.55 4.12 2.07
N ILE A 72 -1.27 4.22 2.44
CA ILE A 72 -0.38 5.24 1.88
C ILE A 72 -0.09 4.88 0.41
N PRO A 73 -0.21 5.83 -0.54
CA PRO A 73 0.02 5.55 -1.95
C PRO A 73 1.48 5.15 -2.20
N ILE A 74 1.67 4.20 -3.12
CA ILE A 74 2.97 3.55 -3.38
C ILE A 74 4.05 4.52 -3.86
N GLU A 75 3.66 5.64 -4.48
CA GLU A 75 4.54 6.74 -4.87
C GLU A 75 5.19 7.39 -3.65
N ARG A 76 4.43 7.61 -2.56
CA ARG A 76 4.96 8.16 -1.30
C ARG A 76 5.83 7.14 -0.59
N VAL A 77 5.41 5.87 -0.58
CA VAL A 77 6.22 4.78 -0.02
C VAL A 77 7.56 4.67 -0.74
N ALA A 78 7.59 4.80 -2.07
CA ALA A 78 8.83 4.80 -2.85
C ALA A 78 9.79 5.94 -2.44
N ILE A 79 9.27 7.13 -2.13
CA ILE A 79 10.06 8.26 -1.64
C ILE A 79 10.61 7.99 -0.23
N VAL A 80 9.79 7.48 0.69
CA VAL A 80 10.22 7.12 2.06
C VAL A 80 11.33 6.07 2.04
N LEU A 81 11.21 5.10 1.14
CA LEU A 81 12.25 4.09 0.95
C LEU A 81 13.48 4.68 0.23
N GLY A 82 13.35 5.77 -0.53
CA GLY A 82 14.46 6.32 -1.33
C GLY A 82 14.77 5.45 -2.56
N HIS A 83 13.74 4.84 -3.16
CA HIS A 83 13.91 4.15 -4.43
C HIS A 83 14.02 5.15 -5.58
N SER A 84 14.96 4.90 -6.50
CA SER A 84 15.18 5.72 -7.69
C SER A 84 13.99 5.70 -8.66
N SER A 85 13.15 4.66 -8.60
CA SER A 85 11.96 4.54 -9.42
C SER A 85 10.82 3.87 -8.67
N VAL A 86 9.63 4.46 -8.81
CA VAL A 86 8.36 3.86 -8.35
C VAL A 86 8.11 2.51 -9.03
N LYS A 87 8.64 2.28 -10.24
CA LYS A 87 8.51 0.99 -10.95
C LYS A 87 9.10 -0.17 -10.15
N VAL A 88 10.25 0.04 -9.52
CA VAL A 88 10.92 -0.97 -8.68
C VAL A 88 10.05 -1.27 -7.45
N THR A 89 9.56 -0.23 -6.77
CA THR A 89 8.65 -0.40 -5.63
C THR A 89 7.38 -1.16 -6.02
N LYS A 90 6.80 -0.86 -7.18
CA LYS A 90 5.62 -1.56 -7.71
C LYS A 90 5.91 -3.04 -7.95
N LEU A 91 7.04 -3.37 -8.55
CA LEU A 91 7.44 -4.77 -8.79
C LEU A 91 7.48 -5.60 -7.50
N HIS A 92 8.01 -5.03 -6.41
CA HIS A 92 8.21 -5.76 -5.16
C HIS A 92 6.99 -5.75 -4.22
N TYR A 93 6.21 -4.67 -4.20
CA TYR A 93 5.18 -4.46 -3.17
C TYR A 93 3.75 -4.29 -3.71
N ALA A 94 3.54 -4.24 -5.03
CA ALA A 94 2.20 -4.05 -5.59
C ALA A 94 1.40 -5.35 -5.78
N ALA A 95 1.77 -6.44 -5.11
CA ALA A 95 1.01 -7.69 -5.18
C ALA A 95 -0.46 -7.49 -4.77
N TRP A 96 -1.37 -8.20 -5.45
CA TRP A 96 -2.79 -8.19 -5.09
C TRP A 96 -3.00 -9.08 -3.86
N VAL A 97 -3.38 -8.47 -2.74
CA VAL A 97 -3.59 -9.14 -1.44
C VAL A 97 -4.90 -8.70 -0.83
N GLN A 98 -5.52 -9.58 -0.02
CA GLN A 98 -6.83 -9.33 0.58
C GLN A 98 -6.94 -7.99 1.34
N PRO A 99 -5.97 -7.59 2.19
CA PRO A 99 -6.05 -6.27 2.86
C PRO A 99 -6.13 -5.10 1.89
N ARG A 100 -5.45 -5.21 0.74
CA ARG A 100 -5.44 -4.16 -0.28
C ARG A 100 -6.77 -4.08 -1.02
N GLN A 101 -7.41 -5.21 -1.27
CA GLN A 101 -8.76 -5.25 -1.83
C GLN A 101 -9.74 -4.53 -0.90
N THR A 102 -9.72 -4.86 0.40
CA THR A 102 -10.58 -4.20 1.40
C THR A 102 -10.38 -2.69 1.46
N GLN A 103 -9.13 -2.22 1.37
CA GLN A 103 -8.86 -0.77 1.31
C GLN A 103 -9.48 -0.12 0.08
N VAL A 104 -9.30 -0.71 -1.10
CA VAL A 104 -9.83 -0.17 -2.36
C VAL A 104 -11.37 -0.16 -2.34
N GLU A 105 -12.00 -1.22 -1.84
CA GLU A 105 -13.45 -1.28 -1.66
C GLU A 105 -13.94 -0.18 -0.70
N ALA A 106 -13.22 0.03 0.40
CA ALA A 106 -13.52 1.11 1.34
C ALA A 106 -13.33 2.50 0.73
N ASP A 107 -12.30 2.69 -0.11
CA ASP A 107 -12.06 3.93 -0.85
C ASP A 107 -13.20 4.22 -1.84
N VAL A 108 -13.64 3.22 -2.60
CA VAL A 108 -14.77 3.34 -3.53
C VAL A 108 -16.05 3.68 -2.78
N ALA A 109 -16.34 2.96 -1.69
CA ALA A 109 -17.50 3.26 -0.84
C ALA A 109 -17.45 4.68 -0.26
N ARG A 110 -16.27 5.15 0.16
CA ARG A 110 -16.06 6.54 0.62
C ARG A 110 -16.28 7.56 -0.49
N ALA A 111 -15.81 7.26 -1.70
CA ALA A 111 -15.97 8.15 -2.85
C ALA A 111 -17.45 8.31 -3.23
N TRP A 112 -18.20 7.20 -3.30
CA TRP A 112 -19.63 7.23 -3.62
C TRP A 112 -20.48 7.93 -2.57
N LYS A 113 -20.14 7.81 -1.28
CA LYS A 113 -20.81 8.58 -0.22
C LYS A 113 -20.67 10.10 -0.38
N LYS A 114 -19.65 10.56 -1.10
CA LYS A 114 -19.38 11.98 -1.34
C LYS A 114 -19.88 12.45 -2.71
N ASP A 115 -20.46 11.58 -3.52
CA ASP A 115 -20.91 11.91 -4.86
C ASP A 115 -22.20 12.77 -4.78
N PRO A 116 -22.19 14.02 -5.30
CA PRO A 116 -23.35 14.91 -5.26
C PRO A 116 -24.57 14.34 -6.00
N ILE A 117 -24.38 13.53 -7.05
CA ILE A 117 -25.49 12.93 -7.80
C ILE A 117 -26.13 11.83 -6.95
N ALA A 118 -25.31 10.95 -6.37
CA ALA A 118 -25.79 9.90 -5.48
C ALA A 118 -26.52 10.49 -4.25
N LEU A 119 -25.97 11.56 -3.66
CA LEU A 119 -26.61 12.29 -2.56
C LEU A 119 -27.95 12.91 -3.00
N ALA A 120 -28.02 13.53 -4.18
CA ALA A 120 -29.25 14.12 -4.71
C ALA A 120 -30.34 13.08 -5.03
N GLU A 121 -29.98 11.90 -5.52
CA GLU A 121 -30.93 10.78 -5.68
C GLU A 121 -31.44 10.26 -4.34
N MET A 122 -30.56 10.05 -3.35
CA MET A 122 -30.96 9.61 -2.01
C MET A 122 -31.93 10.60 -1.34
N LEU A 123 -31.71 11.91 -1.50
CA LEU A 123 -32.59 12.96 -0.97
C LEU A 123 -33.94 13.00 -1.68
N ARG A 124 -33.98 12.78 -2.99
CA ARG A 124 -35.23 12.69 -3.77
C ARG A 124 -36.09 11.48 -3.40
N GLY A 125 -35.47 10.36 -3.02
CA GLY A 125 -36.20 9.17 -2.56
C GLY A 125 -36.93 9.34 -1.22
N HIS A 126 -36.40 10.19 -0.32
CA HIS A 126 -37.02 10.44 0.99
C HIS A 126 -38.26 11.34 0.93
N THR A 127 -38.33 12.26 -0.04
CA THR A 127 -39.46 13.19 -0.18
C THR A 127 -40.67 12.53 -0.86
N ALA A 128 -40.46 11.49 -1.69
CA ALA A 128 -41.54 10.78 -2.36
C ALA A 128 -42.40 9.89 -1.43
N SER A 129 -41.95 9.59 -0.21
CA SER A 129 -42.64 8.67 0.71
C SER A 129 -43.49 9.36 1.80
N GLN A 130 -43.49 10.70 1.93
CA GLN A 130 -44.26 11.40 2.98
C GLN A 130 -45.63 11.94 2.53
N ASP A 131 -45.96 11.92 1.24
CA ASP A 131 -47.24 12.42 0.71
C ASP A 131 -48.40 11.40 0.69
N GLY A 132 -48.20 10.20 1.27
CA GLY A 132 -49.17 9.10 1.25
C GLY A 132 -50.25 9.11 2.34
N THR A 133 -50.16 9.93 3.39
CA THR A 133 -51.16 9.99 4.47
C THR A 133 -51.98 11.28 4.42
N ARG A 134 -52.72 11.48 3.32
CA ARG A 134 -53.77 12.50 3.23
C ARG A 134 -55.13 11.91 3.60
N GLN A 135 -55.64 12.31 4.75
CA GLN A 135 -57.06 12.56 5.08
C GLN A 135 -58.11 11.58 4.55
N ARG A 136 -58.68 10.78 5.45
CA ARG A 136 -60.13 10.48 5.48
C ARG A 136 -60.64 10.69 6.90
N ASN A 137 -61.01 11.93 7.22
CA ASN A 137 -61.93 12.25 8.32
C ASN A 137 -62.75 13.45 7.87
N GLY A 138 -63.69 13.17 6.96
CA GLY A 138 -64.80 14.06 6.63
C GLY A 138 -65.94 13.74 7.58
N SER A 139 -66.23 14.72 8.44
CA SER A 139 -67.41 14.82 9.26
C SER A 139 -68.68 14.81 8.41
N ASP A 140 -69.68 14.01 8.81
CA ASP A 140 -71.07 14.34 8.55
C ASP A 140 -71.91 14.18 9.82
N ILE A 141 -72.70 15.23 10.01
CA ILE A 141 -73.55 15.58 11.13
C ILE A 141 -74.98 15.10 10.84
N SER A 142 -75.74 14.91 11.92
CA SER A 142 -77.21 14.85 12.02
C SER A 142 -77.92 13.51 11.83
N ALA A 143 -78.29 12.90 12.95
CA ALA A 143 -79.56 12.17 13.08
C ALA A 143 -80.10 12.34 14.50
N THR A 144 -80.95 13.34 14.67
CA THR A 144 -81.71 13.59 15.90
C THR A 144 -82.96 12.72 15.91
N ARG A 145 -83.27 12.16 17.09
CA ARG A 145 -84.60 11.83 17.68
C ARG A 145 -84.95 10.36 17.93
N LYS A 146 -84.93 10.06 19.24
CA LYS A 146 -85.97 9.43 20.08
C LYS A 146 -86.44 8.01 19.74
N GLY A 147 -86.03 7.06 20.59
CA GLY A 147 -86.67 5.77 20.82
C GLY A 147 -86.75 5.48 22.33
N THR A 148 -87.98 5.43 22.81
CA THR A 148 -88.59 5.13 24.12
C THR A 148 -87.88 4.12 25.06
N PRO A 149 -88.00 4.25 26.40
CA PRO A 149 -87.60 3.20 27.35
C PRO A 149 -88.72 2.16 27.56
N LEU A 150 -88.39 0.94 28.01
CA LEU A 150 -89.08 0.14 29.06
C LEU A 150 -88.75 -1.38 28.98
N THR A 151 -88.44 -1.95 30.16
CA THR A 151 -88.68 -3.34 30.66
C THR A 151 -87.86 -4.48 30.04
N SER A 152 -87.39 -5.51 30.75
CA SER A 152 -87.70 -6.06 32.09
C SER A 152 -86.45 -6.62 32.76
#